data_AF-A0A2M8HJT4-F1
#
_entry.id   AF-A0A2M8HJT4-F1
#
_cell.length_a   1.000
_cell.length_b   1.000
_cell.length_c   1.000
_cell.angle_alpha   90.00
_cell.angle_beta   90.00
_cell.angle_gamma   90.00
#
_symmetry.space_group_name_H-M   'P 1'
#
loop_
_entity.id
_entity.type
_entity.pdbx_description
1 polymer ?
#
loop_
_entity_poly.entity_id
_entity_poly.type
_entity_poly.pdbx_seq_one_letter_code
_entity_poly.pdbx_strand_id
1 'polypeptide(L)'
;MATSQLFPIRLTNLMKVPETLVLAEELLASLQKTLIELENPDENPVTIFKKNMEEGFLFPAALKDATNAVTVYANIYQSILELKEIIELKKWD
;
A
#
# COMPACT_ATOMS: atom_id res chain seq x y z
N MET A 1 -4.91 12.28 19.65
CA MET A 1 -4.81 10.95 19.00
C MET A 1 -5.18 11.14 17.55
N ALA A 2 -4.20 11.12 16.64
CA ALA A 2 -4.47 11.20 15.22
C ALA A 2 -4.64 9.76 14.72
N THR A 3 -5.88 9.37 14.40
CA THR A 3 -6.14 8.16 13.64
C THR A 3 -5.65 8.41 12.23
N SER A 4 -4.48 7.87 11.88
CA SER A 4 -4.01 7.76 10.50
C SER A 4 -5.00 6.91 9.72
N GLN A 5 -6.00 7.55 9.10
CA GLN A 5 -6.85 6.93 8.10
C GLN A 5 -5.98 6.64 6.88
N LEU A 6 -5.51 5.39 6.77
CA LEU A 6 -4.85 4.86 5.58
C LEU A 6 -5.93 4.67 4.50
N PHE A 7 -5.83 5.51 3.47
CA PHE A 7 -6.73 5.51 2.31
C PHE A 7 -6.60 4.22 1.48
N PRO A 8 -7.66 3.79 0.77
CA PRO A 8 -7.56 2.70 -0.19
C PRO A 8 -6.83 3.21 -1.45
N ILE A 9 -5.53 2.93 -1.56
CA ILE A 9 -4.72 3.35 -2.71
C ILE A 9 -4.93 2.37 -3.86
N ARG A 10 -5.91 2.66 -4.72
CA ARG A 10 -5.84 2.27 -6.14
C ARG A 10 -5.74 3.55 -6.94
N LEU A 11 -4.81 3.62 -7.88
CA LEU A 11 -4.73 4.71 -8.87
C LEU A 11 -6.06 4.91 -9.61
N THR A 12 -6.93 3.91 -9.64
CA THR A 12 -8.25 3.99 -10.28
C THR A 12 -9.36 4.62 -9.43
N ASN A 13 -9.23 4.77 -8.11
CA ASN A 13 -10.35 5.26 -7.29
C ASN A 13 -10.09 6.56 -6.49
N LEU A 14 -8.84 6.94 -6.19
CA LEU A 14 -8.58 8.15 -5.36
C LEU A 14 -7.30 8.94 -5.68
N MET A 15 -6.36 8.40 -6.45
CA MET A 15 -5.16 9.15 -6.87
C MET A 15 -5.33 9.66 -8.29
N LYS A 16 -5.22 10.98 -8.50
CA LYS A 16 -5.14 11.55 -9.85
C LYS A 16 -3.90 11.00 -10.54
N VAL A 17 -4.04 10.58 -11.80
CA VAL A 17 -2.90 10.18 -12.63
C VAL A 17 -1.90 11.34 -12.67
N PRO A 18 -0.61 11.12 -12.36
CA PRO A 18 0.37 12.19 -12.35
C PRO A 18 0.50 12.82 -13.74
N GLU A 19 0.48 14.15 -13.77
CA GLU A 19 0.47 14.95 -15.00
C GLU A 19 1.89 15.12 -15.55
N THR A 20 2.92 15.17 -14.69
CA THR A 20 4.33 15.35 -15.05
C THR A 20 5.21 14.18 -14.58
N LEU A 21 6.37 14.01 -15.20
CA LEU A 21 7.32 12.95 -14.84
C LEU A 21 7.78 13.09 -13.40
N VAL A 22 8.10 14.33 -12.99
CA VAL A 22 8.54 14.64 -11.63
C VAL A 22 7.50 14.21 -10.59
N LEU A 23 6.22 14.52 -10.82
CA LEU A 23 5.15 14.11 -9.91
C LEU A 23 5.00 12.58 -9.85
N ALA A 24 5.21 11.89 -10.97
CA ALA A 24 5.17 10.43 -11.01
C ALA A 24 6.33 9.81 -10.23
N GLU A 25 7.55 10.35 -10.37
CA GLU A 25 8.73 9.89 -9.65
C GLU A 25 8.64 10.18 -8.15
N GLU A 26 8.16 11.36 -7.75
CA GLU A 26 7.92 11.72 -6.34
C GLU A 26 6.89 10.79 -5.70
N LEU A 27 5.78 10.52 -6.41
CA LEU A 27 4.76 9.60 -5.93
C LEU A 27 5.29 8.17 -5.82
N LEU A 28 6.09 7.72 -6.80
CA LEU A 28 6.73 6.41 -6.76
C LEU A 28 7.67 6.29 -5.56
N ALA A 29 8.52 7.29 -5.33
CA ALA A 29 9.43 7.32 -4.20
C ALA A 29 8.68 7.28 -2.86
N SER A 30 7.57 8.02 -2.75
CA SER A 30 6.74 8.00 -1.54
C SER A 30 6.11 6.62 -1.30
N LEU A 31 5.53 6.01 -2.34
CA LEU A 31 4.91 4.69 -2.21
C LEU A 31 5.95 3.60 -1.89
N GLN A 32 7.12 3.67 -2.51
CA GLN A 32 8.24 2.76 -2.23
C GLN A 32 8.73 2.89 -0.79
N LYS A 33 8.85 4.12 -0.28
CA LYS A 33 9.20 4.34 1.13
C LYS A 33 8.17 3.70 2.06
N THR A 34 6.88 3.91 1.80
CA THR A 34 5.81 3.27 2.59
C THR A 34 5.83 1.75 2.48
N LEU A 35 6.13 1.19 1.30
CA LEU A 35 6.28 -0.26 1.14
C LEU A 35 7.42 -0.81 1.99
N ILE A 36 8.59 -0.16 1.97
CA ILE A 36 9.76 -0.56 2.77
C ILE A 36 9.44 -0.55 4.28
N GLU A 37 8.75 0.48 4.75
CA GLU A 37 8.30 0.57 6.14
C GLU A 37 7.37 -0.61 6.49
N LEU A 38 6.43 -0.94 5.61
CA LEU A 38 5.52 -2.09 5.76
C LEU A 38 6.19 -3.46 5.54
N GLU A 39 7.39 -3.53 4.97
CA GLU A 39 8.14 -4.77 4.80
C GLU A 39 8.98 -5.13 6.04
N ASN A 40 9.04 -4.24 7.03
CA ASN A 40 9.64 -4.54 8.32
C ASN A 40 9.02 -5.83 8.90
N PRO A 41 9.80 -6.88 9.23
CA PRO A 41 9.28 -8.18 9.63
C PRO A 41 8.27 -8.14 10.79
N ASP A 42 8.44 -7.18 11.70
CA ASP A 42 7.58 -6.99 12.88
C ASP A 42 6.28 -6.23 12.57
N GLU A 43 6.23 -5.49 11.45
CA GLU A 43 5.10 -4.68 11.02
C GLU A 43 4.44 -5.21 9.73
N ASN A 44 5.01 -6.26 9.13
CA ASN A 44 4.53 -6.82 7.87
C ASN A 44 3.10 -7.33 8.00
N PRO A 45 2.13 -6.74 7.26
CA PRO A 45 0.73 -7.11 7.38
C PRO A 45 0.44 -8.58 7.10
N VAL A 46 1.19 -9.22 6.20
CA VAL A 46 1.03 -10.65 5.87
C VAL A 46 1.55 -11.52 7.01
N THR A 47 2.69 -11.15 7.61
CA THR A 47 3.25 -11.85 8.77
C THR A 47 2.33 -11.76 9.97
N ILE A 48 1.82 -10.57 10.28
CA ILE A 48 0.87 -10.33 11.37
C ILE A 48 -0.43 -11.13 11.14
N PHE A 49 -0.96 -11.11 9.93
CA PHE A 49 -2.16 -11.88 9.59
C PHE A 49 -1.96 -13.38 9.82
N LYS A 50 -0.85 -13.95 9.34
CA LYS A 50 -0.51 -15.37 9.55
C LYS A 50 -0.40 -15.71 11.03
N LYS A 51 0.33 -14.88 11.80
CA LYS A 51 0.48 -15.06 13.24
C LYS A 51 -0.87 -15.05 13.96
N ASN A 52 -1.75 -14.10 13.65
CA ASN A 52 -3.09 -14.03 14.25
C ASN A 52 -3.95 -15.26 13.91
N MET A 53 -3.81 -15.81 12.70
CA MET A 53 -4.48 -17.05 12.28
C MET A 53 -3.93 -18.29 13.00
N GLU A 54 -2.60 -18.37 13.15
CA GLU A 54 -1.91 -19.49 13.81
C GLU A 54 -2.12 -19.51 15.34
N GLU A 55 -2.11 -18.34 15.97
CA GLU A 55 -2.31 -18.18 17.42
C GLU A 55 -3.78 -18.28 17.85
N GLY A 56 -4.71 -18.42 16.89
CA GLY A 56 -6.14 -18.58 17.19
C GLY A 56 -6.77 -17.34 17.83
N PHE A 57 -6.22 -16.15 17.58
CA PHE A 57 -6.84 -14.87 17.96
C PHE A 57 -8.08 -14.63 17.08
N LEU A 58 -9.14 -15.37 17.38
CA LEU A 58 -10.44 -15.39 16.70
C LEU A 58 -11.32 -14.19 17.08
N PHE A 59 -10.74 -13.03 17.39
CA PHE A 59 -11.52 -11.80 17.55
C PHE A 59 -11.86 -11.27 16.15
N PRO A 60 -13.15 -11.19 15.77
CA PRO A 60 -13.53 -10.76 14.42
C PRO A 60 -12.99 -9.38 14.04
N ALA A 61 -12.82 -8.48 15.02
CA ALA A 61 -12.22 -7.17 14.81
C ALA A 61 -10.74 -7.25 14.42
N ALA A 62 -9.92 -7.99 15.18
CA ALA A 62 -8.48 -8.13 14.90
C ALA A 62 -8.22 -8.82 13.56
N LEU A 63 -9.03 -9.83 13.19
CA LEU A 63 -8.93 -10.48 11.89
C LEU A 63 -9.32 -9.54 10.75
N LYS A 64 -10.38 -8.74 10.93
CA LYS A 64 -10.80 -7.72 9.96
C LYS A 64 -9.71 -6.66 9.78
N ASP A 65 -9.10 -6.19 10.86
CA ASP A 65 -8.04 -5.20 10.81
C ASP A 65 -6.77 -5.74 10.14
N ALA A 66 -6.38 -6.98 10.43
CA ALA A 66 -5.27 -7.65 9.75
C ALA A 66 -5.57 -7.87 8.25
N THR A 67 -6.79 -8.25 7.90
CA THR A 67 -7.22 -8.41 6.49
C THR A 67 -7.19 -7.06 5.75
N ASN A 68 -7.63 -5.98 6.41
CA ASN A 68 -7.55 -4.63 5.86
C ASN A 68 -6.10 -4.21 5.63
N ALA A 69 -5.21 -4.49 6.57
CA ALA A 69 -3.79 -4.18 6.45
C ALA A 69 -3.13 -4.93 5.27
N VAL A 70 -3.44 -6.22 5.08
CA VAL A 70 -3.00 -7.00 3.91
C VAL A 70 -3.54 -6.40 2.61
N THR A 71 -4.80 -5.96 2.61
CA THR A 71 -5.44 -5.34 1.44
C THR A 71 -4.75 -4.01 1.09
N VAL A 72 -4.43 -3.18 2.08
CA VAL A 72 -3.70 -1.93 1.89
C VAL A 72 -2.29 -2.19 1.36
N TYR A 73 -1.58 -3.18 1.90
CA TYR A 73 -0.26 -3.60 1.41
C TYR A 73 -0.30 -4.01 -0.07
N ALA A 74 -1.24 -4.88 -0.44
CA ALA A 74 -1.40 -5.32 -1.83
C ALA A 74 -1.72 -4.16 -2.78
N ASN A 75 -2.56 -3.22 -2.33
CA ASN A 75 -2.94 -2.03 -3.07
C ASN A 75 -1.75 -1.07 -3.31
N ILE A 76 -0.88 -0.87 -2.30
CA ILE A 76 0.35 -0.08 -2.44
C ILE A 76 1.29 -0.75 -3.45
N TYR A 77 1.51 -2.06 -3.32
CA TYR A 77 2.38 -2.82 -4.21
C TYR A 77 1.90 -2.74 -5.67
N GLN A 78 0.60 -2.94 -5.90
CA GLN A 78 -0.01 -2.83 -7.22
C GLN A 78 0.13 -1.41 -7.80
N SER A 79 -0.08 -0.38 -6.97
CA SER A 79 0.05 1.02 -7.41
C SER A 79 1.49 1.37 -7.80
N ILE A 80 2.49 0.77 -7.15
CA ILE A 80 3.90 0.92 -7.54
C ILE A 80 4.16 0.31 -8.92
N LEU A 81 3.61 -0.88 -9.21
CA LEU A 81 3.76 -1.52 -10.51
C LEU A 81 3.13 -0.69 -11.62
N GLU A 82 1.88 -0.25 -11.42
CA GLU A 82 1.15 0.59 -12.36
C GLU A 82 1.88 1.92 -12.61
N LEU A 83 2.42 2.54 -11.56
CA LEU A 83 3.12 3.81 -11.69
C LEU A 83 4.46 3.67 -12.43
N LYS A 84 5.19 2.56 -12.22
CA LYS A 84 6.41 2.25 -13.00
C LYS A 84 6.10 2.07 -14.48
N GLU A 85 5.01 1.37 -14.79
CA GLU A 85 4.55 1.20 -16.17
C GLU A 85 4.16 2.54 -16.81
N ILE A 86 3.47 3.42 -16.07
CA ILE A 86 3.14 4.77 -16.53
C ILE A 86 4.42 5.58 -16.82
N ILE A 87 5.42 5.53 -15.93
CA ILE A 87 6.72 6.19 -16.11
C ILE A 87 7.41 5.75 -17.40
N GLU A 88 7.37 4.46 -17.71
CA GLU A 88 8.01 3.90 -18.90
C GLU A 88 7.24 4.18 -20.20
N LEU A 89 5.90 4.10 -20.17
CA LEU A 89 5.07 4.14 -21.37
C LEU A 89 4.53 5.52 -21.73
N LYS A 90 4.35 6.42 -20.76
CA LYS A 90 3.76 7.74 -21.00
C LYS A 90 4.80 8.68 -21.63
N LYS A 91 4.37 9.46 -22.63
CA LYS A 91 5.13 10.62 -23.09
C LYS A 91 4.89 11.77 -22.11
N TRP A 92 5.97 12.24 -21.51
CA TRP A 92 5.96 13.32 -20.54
C TRP A 92 6.12 14.65 -21.29
N ASP A 93 5.25 15.62 -20.98
CA ASP A 93 5.28 16.99 -21.51
C ASP A 93 6.30 17.87 -20.76
#